data_AF-A0A2M6GDY0-F1
#
_entry.id   AF-A0A2M6GDY0-F1
#
_cell.length_a   1.000
_cell.length_b   1.000
_cell.length_c   1.000
_cell.angle_alpha   90.00
_cell.angle_beta   90.00
_cell.angle_gamma   90.00
#
_symmetry.space_group_name_H-M   'P 1'
#
loop_
_entity.id
_entity.type
_entity.pdbx_description
1 polymer ?
#
loop_
_entity_poly.entity_id
_entity_poly.type
_entity_poly.pdbx_seq_one_letter_code
_entity_poly.pdbx_strand_id
1 'polypeptide(L)'
;MYAQPVNSVSRAQSIIRPLVVYALPCLLVWSFYFLAFYPGMMSQDSIDQWRPVVTAKYGDWHPASLSYLYWLLSRIWFSPAIVCITQMLGMAAVFAYGMVQLEKKGLPVWGSVLMVLFFSLFPLNGYYVNTLFKDIPFSIVYLLIFVYLLEIVDSGGTWLRKIKNIVGLGLALSFLWVIRHNGILTVLTTIVGLLIFYPRYFKKIGLLAVLTIFLAFLVKGPLYKALHVQGRFYGIEMIMTHQIGAVINSGASLKPAEKAFLQQVQPMEIWQQNYNPFLIDPLIFNPHFQQYYSFLYPDSVQKEFIKVWFGIVKRNIPVLLKHQAKVTDLVWDIGLQQDSYNYSVHPLIDPNDLGLKTQSFLPGFKNLLVHFPNYVYRHKFLFALTLRPATYVYAGFILLGLIFWFTRKKEIVLLALPFITLVFGVFITIPAQHVRYLYPCFLLTPFFAAYLVIILKKQQQSNMLFNTPAKQSA
;
A
#
# COMPACT_ATOMS: atom_id res chain seq x y z
N MET A 1 6.61 22.40 -48.31
CA MET A 1 6.61 22.58 -46.84
C MET A 1 7.20 21.31 -46.24
N TYR A 2 8.53 21.30 -46.03
CA TYR A 2 9.25 20.10 -45.58
C TYR A 2 8.91 19.82 -44.11
N ALA A 3 8.33 18.66 -43.84
CA ALA A 3 8.18 18.13 -42.50
C ALA A 3 9.58 17.89 -41.91
N GLN A 4 9.95 18.69 -40.91
CA GLN A 4 11.16 18.47 -40.13
C GLN A 4 11.09 17.08 -39.48
N PRO A 5 12.11 16.21 -39.64
CA PRO A 5 12.15 14.95 -38.92
C PRO A 5 12.28 15.26 -37.43
N VAL A 6 11.32 14.80 -36.63
CA VAL A 6 11.45 14.82 -35.16
C VAL A 6 12.63 13.91 -34.81
N ASN A 7 13.79 14.52 -34.56
CA ASN A 7 15.07 13.85 -34.32
C ASN A 7 14.92 12.68 -33.33
N SER A 8 15.13 11.46 -33.81
CA SER A 8 15.14 10.22 -33.01
C SER A 8 16.12 10.29 -31.83
N VAL A 9 17.19 11.08 -31.97
CA VAL A 9 18.21 11.35 -30.95
C VAL A 9 17.64 12.10 -29.73
N SER A 10 16.75 13.08 -29.90
CA SER A 10 16.15 13.83 -28.77
C SER A 10 15.17 12.97 -27.97
N ARG A 11 14.47 12.06 -28.67
CA ARG A 11 13.53 11.11 -28.06
C ARG A 11 14.26 10.02 -27.28
N ALA A 12 15.37 9.50 -27.80
CA ALA A 12 16.22 8.54 -27.08
C ALA A 12 16.84 9.16 -25.82
N GLN A 13 17.40 10.38 -25.92
CA GLN A 13 17.92 11.12 -24.76
C GLN A 13 16.83 11.39 -23.69
N SER A 14 15.57 11.58 -24.11
CA SER A 14 14.44 11.80 -23.20
C SER A 14 14.03 10.58 -22.37
N ILE A 15 14.35 9.36 -22.82
CA ILE A 15 14.01 8.10 -22.14
C ILE A 15 15.23 7.52 -21.41
N ILE A 16 16.43 7.67 -21.97
CA ILE A 16 17.67 7.12 -21.40
C ILE A 16 18.02 7.83 -20.09
N ARG A 17 17.93 9.17 -20.03
CA ARG A 17 18.30 9.91 -18.82
C ARG A 17 17.48 9.46 -17.59
N PRO A 18 16.13 9.40 -17.62
CA PRO A 18 15.37 8.92 -16.47
C PRO A 18 15.72 7.50 -16.03
N LEU A 19 15.98 6.61 -17.00
CA LEU A 19 16.35 5.22 -16.74
C LEU A 19 17.72 5.13 -16.04
N VAL A 20 18.71 5.89 -16.52
CA VAL A 20 20.06 5.88 -15.96
C VAL A 20 20.15 6.64 -14.63
N VAL A 21 19.49 7.78 -14.50
CA VAL A 21 19.65 8.65 -13.31
C VAL A 21 18.74 8.23 -12.15
N TYR A 22 17.53 7.73 -12.42
CA TYR A 22 16.56 7.44 -11.36
C TYR A 22 16.35 5.95 -11.14
N ALA A 23 16.13 5.18 -12.21
CA ALA A 23 15.81 3.76 -12.08
C ALA A 23 17.06 2.92 -11.74
N LEU A 24 18.17 3.14 -12.45
CA LEU A 24 19.37 2.31 -12.33
C LEU A 24 19.97 2.30 -10.91
N PRO A 25 20.13 3.42 -10.18
CA PRO A 25 20.65 3.38 -8.82
C PRO A 25 19.79 2.52 -7.88
N CYS A 26 18.46 2.61 -8.03
CA CYS A 26 17.53 1.77 -7.27
C CYS A 26 17.72 0.29 -7.62
N LEU A 27 17.72 -0.04 -8.91
CA LEU A 27 17.89 -1.42 -9.38
C LEU A 27 19.21 -2.02 -8.92
N LEU A 28 20.31 -1.27 -9.01
CA LEU A 28 21.63 -1.73 -8.57
C LEU A 28 21.62 -2.09 -7.08
N VAL A 29 21.14 -1.19 -6.21
CA VAL A 29 21.09 -1.44 -4.76
C VAL A 29 20.14 -2.60 -4.44
N TRP A 30 18.94 -2.60 -5.02
CA TRP A 30 17.93 -3.64 -4.76
C TRP A 30 18.36 -5.01 -5.31
N SER A 31 19.22 -5.07 -6.33
CA SER A 31 19.83 -6.32 -6.80
C SER A 31 20.74 -6.97 -5.76
N PHE A 32 21.42 -6.21 -4.88
CA PHE A 32 22.17 -6.81 -3.78
C PHE A 32 21.25 -7.51 -2.77
N TYR A 33 20.09 -6.91 -2.46
CA TYR A 33 19.05 -7.55 -1.64
C TYR A 33 18.50 -8.80 -2.33
N PHE A 34 18.21 -8.70 -3.63
CA PHE A 34 17.75 -9.83 -4.44
C PHE A 34 18.73 -11.00 -4.39
N LEU A 35 20.03 -10.74 -4.59
CA LEU A 35 21.07 -11.77 -4.55
C LEU A 35 21.29 -12.34 -3.14
N ALA A 36 21.15 -11.50 -2.09
CA ALA A 36 21.24 -11.95 -0.71
C ALA A 36 20.08 -12.87 -0.31
N PHE A 37 18.87 -12.61 -0.81
CA PHE A 37 17.65 -13.33 -0.45
C PHE A 37 17.06 -14.18 -1.58
N TYR A 38 17.82 -14.48 -2.63
CA TYR A 38 17.34 -15.23 -3.79
C TYR A 38 16.65 -16.55 -3.37
N PRO A 39 15.52 -16.96 -4.00
CA PRO A 39 14.79 -16.29 -5.09
C PRO A 39 13.85 -15.16 -4.65
N GLY A 40 13.85 -14.80 -3.37
CA GLY A 40 12.99 -13.79 -2.77
C GLY A 40 12.71 -14.10 -1.31
N MET A 41 12.06 -13.17 -0.63
CA MET A 41 11.53 -13.34 0.72
C MET A 41 10.05 -13.69 0.69
N MET A 42 9.62 -14.65 1.49
CA MET A 42 8.25 -15.17 1.46
C MET A 42 7.78 -15.56 2.86
N SER A 43 6.80 -14.85 3.38
CA SER A 43 6.07 -15.31 4.57
C SER A 43 5.04 -16.37 4.21
N GLN A 44 4.35 -16.92 5.19
CA GLN A 44 3.23 -17.83 4.98
C GLN A 44 2.19 -17.27 3.99
N ASP A 45 1.76 -16.01 4.15
CA ASP A 45 0.90 -15.33 3.17
C ASP A 45 1.45 -15.36 1.72
N SER A 46 2.77 -15.17 1.56
CA SER A 46 3.41 -15.19 0.25
C SER A 46 3.46 -16.60 -0.33
N ILE A 47 3.70 -17.60 0.51
CA ILE A 47 3.66 -19.02 0.12
C ILE A 47 2.25 -19.40 -0.29
N ASP A 48 1.23 -19.01 0.47
CA ASP A 48 -0.17 -19.29 0.15
C ASP A 48 -0.64 -18.57 -1.12
N GLN A 49 -0.10 -17.37 -1.42
CA GLN A 49 -0.35 -16.70 -2.69
C GLN A 49 0.39 -17.36 -3.87
N TRP A 50 1.57 -17.94 -3.65
CA TRP A 50 2.34 -18.65 -4.68
C TRP A 50 1.87 -20.09 -4.92
N ARG A 51 1.35 -20.77 -3.89
CA ARG A 51 0.88 -22.16 -3.94
C ARG A 51 -0.06 -22.46 -5.13
N PRO A 52 -1.07 -21.63 -5.47
CA PRO A 52 -1.90 -21.82 -6.66
C PRO A 52 -1.13 -21.84 -7.99
N VAL A 53 0.03 -21.18 -8.07
CA VAL A 53 0.90 -21.20 -9.27
C VAL A 53 1.43 -22.62 -9.52
N VAL A 54 1.64 -23.38 -8.45
CA VAL A 54 2.14 -24.76 -8.48
C VAL A 54 0.98 -25.76 -8.57
N THR A 55 -0.09 -25.57 -7.78
CA THR A 55 -1.16 -26.56 -7.62
C THR A 55 -2.34 -26.37 -8.58
N ALA A 56 -2.40 -25.24 -9.28
CA ALA A 56 -3.53 -24.81 -10.10
C ALA A 56 -4.88 -24.70 -9.35
N LYS A 57 -4.84 -24.64 -8.01
CA LYS A 57 -6.02 -24.47 -7.16
C LYS A 57 -6.07 -23.04 -6.62
N TYR A 58 -6.95 -22.22 -7.18
CA TYR A 58 -7.06 -20.80 -6.83
C TYR A 58 -8.25 -20.57 -5.90
N GLY A 59 -7.97 -19.93 -4.76
CA GLY A 59 -8.99 -19.44 -3.83
C GLY A 59 -8.96 -17.92 -3.68
N ASP A 60 -10.07 -17.32 -3.27
CA ASP A 60 -10.21 -15.86 -3.05
C ASP A 60 -10.04 -15.44 -1.58
N TRP A 61 -9.48 -16.32 -0.74
CA TRP A 61 -9.03 -15.94 0.61
C TRP A 61 -8.02 -14.77 0.56
N HIS A 62 -7.14 -14.81 -0.44
CA HIS A 62 -6.42 -13.65 -0.93
C HIS A 62 -6.90 -13.35 -2.35
N PRO A 63 -6.87 -12.07 -2.81
CA PRO A 63 -7.30 -11.74 -4.15
C PRO A 63 -6.62 -12.63 -5.20
N ALA A 64 -7.39 -13.50 -5.84
CA ALA A 64 -6.86 -14.52 -6.76
C ALA A 64 -6.15 -13.89 -7.97
N SER A 65 -6.54 -12.67 -8.33
CA SER A 65 -5.93 -11.84 -9.37
C SER A 65 -4.41 -11.76 -9.28
N LEU A 66 -3.86 -11.66 -8.07
CA LEU A 66 -2.41 -11.56 -7.89
C LEU A 66 -1.73 -12.92 -8.08
N SER A 67 -2.34 -14.02 -7.62
CA SER A 67 -1.86 -15.37 -7.91
C SER A 67 -1.85 -15.67 -9.41
N TYR A 68 -2.86 -15.21 -10.15
CA TYR A 68 -2.87 -15.33 -11.62
C TYR A 68 -1.79 -14.50 -12.29
N LEU A 69 -1.49 -13.30 -11.76
CA LEU A 69 -0.36 -12.51 -12.23
C LEU A 69 0.97 -13.26 -12.00
N TYR A 70 1.14 -13.86 -10.81
CA TYR A 70 2.32 -14.68 -10.52
C TYR A 70 2.41 -15.89 -11.44
N TRP A 71 1.27 -16.54 -11.72
CA TRP A 71 1.21 -17.65 -12.68
C TRP A 71 1.60 -17.21 -14.09
N LEU A 72 1.14 -16.06 -14.56
CA LEU A 72 1.50 -15.52 -15.87
C LEU A 72 3.01 -15.23 -15.94
N LEU A 73 3.56 -14.56 -14.92
CA LEU A 73 5.00 -14.30 -14.83
C LEU A 73 5.82 -15.61 -14.76
N SER A 74 5.29 -16.63 -14.08
CA SER A 74 5.95 -17.94 -13.99
C SER A 74 6.08 -18.66 -15.34
N ARG A 75 5.33 -18.24 -16.37
CA ARG A 75 5.49 -18.75 -17.74
C ARG A 75 6.79 -18.27 -18.40
N ILE A 76 7.32 -17.11 -17.97
CA ILE A 76 8.62 -16.59 -18.43
C ILE A 76 9.73 -17.31 -17.68
N TRP A 77 9.61 -17.36 -16.35
CA TRP A 77 10.55 -18.05 -15.48
C TRP A 77 9.82 -18.61 -14.26
N PHE A 78 9.79 -19.93 -14.14
CA PHE A 78 9.12 -20.62 -13.04
C PHE A 78 9.92 -20.53 -11.73
N SER A 79 9.96 -19.34 -11.14
CA SER A 79 10.65 -19.04 -9.89
C SER A 79 10.01 -17.81 -9.23
N PRO A 80 9.89 -17.75 -7.89
CA PRO A 80 9.48 -16.51 -7.19
C PRO A 80 10.30 -15.28 -7.57
N ALA A 81 11.54 -15.49 -8.03
CA ALA A 81 12.45 -14.46 -8.50
C ALA A 81 11.85 -13.55 -9.58
N ILE A 82 11.03 -14.09 -10.49
CA ILE A 82 10.40 -13.27 -11.54
C ILE A 82 9.45 -12.22 -10.95
N VAL A 83 8.83 -12.51 -9.80
CA VAL A 83 7.95 -11.59 -9.09
C VAL A 83 8.79 -10.47 -8.48
N CYS A 84 9.88 -10.79 -7.79
CA CYS A 84 10.80 -9.79 -7.23
C CYS A 84 11.37 -8.87 -8.31
N ILE A 85 11.84 -9.43 -9.44
CA ILE A 85 12.34 -8.65 -10.58
C ILE A 85 11.25 -7.73 -11.13
N THR A 86 10.03 -8.24 -11.29
CA THR A 86 8.89 -7.43 -11.77
C THR A 86 8.56 -6.30 -10.80
N GLN A 87 8.59 -6.54 -9.49
CA GLN A 87 8.38 -5.52 -8.46
C GLN A 87 9.49 -4.46 -8.47
N MET A 88 10.75 -4.87 -8.56
CA MET A 88 11.90 -3.98 -8.67
C MET A 88 11.79 -3.07 -9.90
N LEU A 89 11.55 -3.65 -11.08
CA LEU A 89 11.39 -2.90 -12.33
C LEU A 89 10.19 -1.97 -12.28
N GLY A 90 9.05 -2.45 -11.77
CA GLY A 90 7.83 -1.65 -11.63
C GLY A 90 8.01 -0.45 -10.70
N MET A 91 8.60 -0.67 -9.52
CA MET A 91 8.88 0.41 -8.57
C MET A 91 9.87 1.41 -9.15
N ALA A 92 10.98 0.96 -9.72
CA ALA A 92 11.99 1.82 -10.32
C ALA A 92 11.43 2.65 -11.49
N ALA A 93 10.57 2.06 -12.32
CA ALA A 93 9.93 2.74 -13.44
C ALA A 93 8.94 3.82 -12.97
N VAL A 94 8.09 3.52 -11.98
CA VAL A 94 7.15 4.50 -11.42
C VAL A 94 7.89 5.63 -10.71
N PHE A 95 8.94 5.30 -9.93
CA PHE A 95 9.80 6.30 -9.29
C PHE A 95 10.45 7.21 -10.33
N ALA A 96 11.10 6.65 -11.36
CA ALA A 96 11.71 7.42 -12.44
C ALA A 96 10.69 8.31 -13.18
N TYR A 97 9.49 7.78 -13.47
CA TYR A 97 8.42 8.57 -14.07
C TYR A 97 7.99 9.75 -13.18
N GLY A 98 7.86 9.52 -11.88
CA GLY A 98 7.55 10.55 -10.88
C GLY A 98 8.64 11.62 -10.79
N MET A 99 9.91 11.22 -10.76
CA MET A 99 11.05 12.15 -10.75
C MET A 99 11.09 13.04 -11.99
N VAL A 100 10.83 12.48 -13.17
CA VAL A 100 10.71 13.26 -14.41
C VAL A 100 9.61 14.31 -14.31
N GLN A 101 8.47 13.99 -13.69
CA GLN A 101 7.40 14.98 -13.51
C GLN A 101 7.81 16.06 -12.52
N LEU A 102 8.46 15.71 -11.40
CA LEU A 102 8.93 16.70 -10.42
C LEU A 102 10.00 17.63 -11.00
N GLU A 103 10.94 17.11 -11.78
CA GLU A 103 11.94 17.93 -12.47
C GLU A 103 11.32 18.91 -13.46
N LYS A 104 10.36 18.46 -14.27
CA LYS A 104 9.61 19.35 -15.18
C LYS A 104 8.89 20.47 -14.43
N LYS A 105 8.53 20.24 -13.18
CA LYS A 105 7.91 21.25 -12.30
C LYS A 105 8.92 22.16 -11.61
N GLY A 106 10.22 21.90 -11.75
CA GLY A 106 11.30 22.76 -11.28
C GLY A 106 12.05 22.26 -10.04
N LEU A 107 11.95 20.97 -9.70
CA LEU A 107 12.70 20.37 -8.59
C LEU A 107 14.21 20.66 -8.78
N PRO A 108 14.90 21.23 -7.78
CA PRO A 108 16.33 21.46 -7.89
C PRO A 108 17.12 20.14 -7.86
N VAL A 109 18.33 20.16 -8.44
CA VAL A 109 19.19 18.97 -8.57
C VAL A 109 19.45 18.30 -7.21
N TRP A 110 19.72 19.07 -6.16
CA TRP A 110 19.92 18.53 -4.81
C TRP A 110 18.68 17.76 -4.31
N GLY A 111 17.48 18.24 -4.64
CA GLY A 111 16.23 17.56 -4.31
C GLY A 111 16.09 16.24 -5.07
N SER A 112 16.46 16.22 -6.34
CA SER A 112 16.52 14.99 -7.13
C SER A 112 17.52 13.98 -6.54
N VAL A 113 18.71 14.43 -6.12
CA VAL A 113 19.72 13.58 -5.48
C VAL A 113 19.20 12.98 -4.18
N LEU A 114 18.58 13.78 -3.30
CA LEU A 114 18.00 13.27 -2.05
C LEU A 114 16.91 12.23 -2.31
N MET A 115 16.06 12.44 -3.31
CA MET A 115 15.04 11.46 -3.70
C MET A 115 15.66 10.15 -4.18
N VAL A 116 16.71 10.20 -5.01
CA VAL A 116 17.43 9.00 -5.47
C VAL A 116 18.10 8.29 -4.31
N LEU A 117 18.79 9.01 -3.42
CA LEU A 117 19.43 8.42 -2.24
C LEU A 117 18.39 7.76 -1.32
N PHE A 118 17.26 8.43 -1.06
CA PHE A 118 16.20 7.85 -0.26
C PHE A 118 15.63 6.60 -0.94
N PHE A 119 15.20 6.66 -2.20
CA PHE A 119 14.55 5.50 -2.83
C PHE A 119 15.49 4.31 -3.01
N SER A 120 16.75 4.55 -3.34
CA SER A 120 17.74 3.48 -3.53
C SER A 120 18.26 2.91 -2.21
N LEU A 121 18.61 3.74 -1.23
CA LEU A 121 19.30 3.33 0.00
C LEU A 121 18.40 3.12 1.20
N PHE A 122 17.14 3.59 1.19
CA PHE A 122 16.22 3.37 2.31
C PHE A 122 15.96 1.86 2.48
N PRO A 123 16.41 1.23 3.59
CA PRO A 123 16.52 -0.23 3.66
C PRO A 123 15.19 -0.96 3.42
N LEU A 124 14.08 -0.38 3.88
CA LEU A 124 12.76 -0.96 3.73
C LEU A 124 12.40 -1.17 2.25
N ASN A 125 12.82 -0.26 1.36
CA ASN A 125 12.57 -0.41 -0.07
C ASN A 125 13.28 -1.64 -0.63
N GLY A 126 14.54 -1.86 -0.25
CA GLY A 126 15.34 -3.00 -0.67
C GLY A 126 14.76 -4.34 -0.18
N TYR A 127 14.29 -4.40 1.06
CA TYR A 127 13.56 -5.57 1.55
C TYR A 127 12.29 -5.81 0.75
N TYR A 128 11.43 -4.79 0.67
CA TYR A 128 10.08 -4.93 0.18
C TYR A 128 9.99 -5.25 -1.30
N VAL A 129 10.76 -4.61 -2.18
CA VAL A 129 10.75 -4.99 -3.61
C VAL A 129 11.18 -6.44 -3.84
N ASN A 130 11.90 -7.04 -2.87
CA ASN A 130 12.36 -8.43 -2.87
C ASN A 130 11.52 -9.37 -1.98
N THR A 131 10.40 -8.91 -1.40
CA THR A 131 9.44 -9.74 -0.67
C THR A 131 8.17 -9.90 -1.50
N LEU A 132 7.63 -11.12 -1.58
CA LEU A 132 6.38 -11.42 -2.32
C LEU A 132 5.14 -11.01 -1.50
N PHE A 133 5.14 -9.79 -0.96
CA PHE A 133 3.95 -9.22 -0.32
C PHE A 133 3.08 -8.56 -1.38
N LYS A 134 1.77 -8.85 -1.36
CA LYS A 134 0.77 -8.17 -2.19
C LYS A 134 0.68 -6.66 -1.95
N ASP A 135 1.16 -6.19 -0.80
CA ASP A 135 1.34 -4.78 -0.46
C ASP A 135 2.31 -4.04 -1.40
N ILE A 136 3.24 -4.74 -2.04
CA ILE A 136 4.29 -4.13 -2.88
C ILE A 136 3.75 -3.71 -4.25
N PRO A 137 3.13 -4.60 -5.06
CA PRO A 137 2.45 -4.17 -6.28
C PRO A 137 1.35 -3.15 -5.97
N PHE A 138 0.67 -3.28 -4.83
CA PHE A 138 -0.28 -2.28 -4.37
C PHE A 138 0.37 -0.91 -4.19
N SER A 139 1.50 -0.84 -3.48
CA SER A 139 2.22 0.41 -3.22
C SER A 139 2.82 1.05 -4.48
N ILE A 140 3.30 0.23 -5.44
CA ILE A 140 3.80 0.72 -6.75
C ILE A 140 2.67 1.45 -7.49
N VAL A 141 1.49 0.83 -7.58
CA VAL A 141 0.34 1.43 -8.25
C VAL A 141 -0.21 2.62 -7.47
N TYR A 142 -0.15 2.57 -6.13
CA TYR A 142 -0.49 3.69 -5.26
C TYR A 142 0.35 4.94 -5.58
N LEU A 143 1.68 4.77 -5.69
CA LEU A 143 2.59 5.84 -6.05
C LEU A 143 2.30 6.37 -7.47
N LEU A 144 2.00 5.49 -8.42
CA LEU A 144 1.63 5.91 -9.79
C LEU A 144 0.36 6.75 -9.80
N ILE A 145 -0.68 6.35 -9.07
CA ILE A 145 -1.93 7.11 -8.92
C ILE A 145 -1.63 8.47 -8.31
N PHE A 146 -0.79 8.54 -7.27
CA PHE A 146 -0.39 9.82 -6.69
C PHE A 146 0.29 10.73 -7.72
N VAL A 147 1.23 10.21 -8.52
CA VAL A 147 1.88 11.00 -9.58
C VAL A 147 0.86 11.49 -10.62
N TYR A 148 -0.14 10.68 -10.99
CA TYR A 148 -1.22 11.13 -11.87
C TYR A 148 -2.09 12.23 -11.23
N LEU A 149 -2.41 12.11 -9.95
CA LEU A 149 -3.16 13.16 -9.24
C LEU A 149 -2.36 14.45 -9.13
N LEU A 150 -1.05 14.36 -8.93
CA LEU A 150 -0.15 15.52 -8.97
C LEU A 150 -0.20 16.22 -10.32
N GLU A 151 -0.14 15.47 -11.41
CA GLU A 151 -0.28 16.01 -12.78
C GLU A 151 -1.64 16.64 -13.02
N ILE A 152 -2.72 16.03 -12.53
CA ILE A 152 -4.09 16.57 -12.64
C ILE A 152 -4.18 17.90 -11.89
N VAL A 153 -3.71 17.96 -10.63
CA VAL A 153 -3.78 19.15 -9.78
C VAL A 153 -2.96 20.30 -10.36
N ASP A 154 -1.72 20.03 -10.75
CA ASP A 154 -0.81 21.05 -11.29
C ASP A 154 -1.28 21.59 -12.65
N SER A 155 -1.87 20.73 -13.48
CA SER A 155 -2.42 21.12 -14.79
C SER A 155 -3.82 21.74 -14.74
N GLY A 156 -4.38 21.96 -13.54
CA GLY A 156 -5.76 22.45 -13.37
C GLY A 156 -6.80 21.53 -14.00
N GLY A 157 -6.54 20.22 -14.03
CA GLY A 157 -7.40 19.19 -14.63
C GLY A 157 -7.26 19.02 -16.14
N THR A 158 -6.48 19.84 -16.84
CA THR A 158 -6.30 19.68 -18.31
C THR A 158 -5.67 18.34 -18.69
N TRP A 159 -4.93 17.71 -17.77
CA TRP A 159 -4.44 16.33 -17.91
C TRP A 159 -5.55 15.32 -18.23
N LEU A 160 -6.77 15.51 -17.71
CA LEU A 160 -7.94 14.65 -17.94
C LEU A 160 -8.49 14.71 -19.37
N ARG A 161 -8.08 15.70 -20.18
CA ARG A 161 -8.58 15.85 -21.57
C ARG A 161 -8.14 14.70 -22.47
N LYS A 162 -6.95 14.14 -22.23
CA LYS A 162 -6.32 13.13 -23.09
C LYS A 162 -6.86 11.75 -22.75
N ILE A 163 -7.40 11.03 -23.74
CA ILE A 163 -7.96 9.68 -23.51
C ILE A 163 -6.94 8.69 -22.94
N LYS A 164 -5.69 8.74 -23.41
CA LYS A 164 -4.60 7.91 -22.88
C LYS A 164 -4.36 8.08 -21.38
N ASN A 165 -4.59 9.29 -20.87
CA ASN A 165 -4.41 9.62 -19.46
C ASN A 165 -5.57 9.04 -18.63
N ILE A 166 -6.80 9.13 -19.15
CA ILE A 166 -7.98 8.50 -18.56
C ILE A 166 -7.84 6.97 -18.51
N VAL A 167 -7.40 6.36 -19.61
CA VAL A 167 -7.15 4.92 -19.67
C VAL A 167 -6.05 4.52 -18.69
N GLY A 168 -4.92 5.23 -18.66
CA GLY A 168 -3.83 4.96 -17.72
C GLY A 168 -4.25 5.04 -16.25
N LEU A 169 -4.97 6.09 -15.86
CA LEU A 169 -5.50 6.23 -14.50
C LEU A 169 -6.56 5.16 -14.19
N GLY A 170 -7.44 4.85 -15.15
CA GLY A 170 -8.47 3.81 -14.99
C GLY A 170 -7.87 2.43 -14.77
N LEU A 171 -6.87 2.05 -15.57
CA LEU A 171 -6.12 0.81 -15.38
C LEU A 171 -5.44 0.75 -14.00
N ALA A 172 -4.82 1.85 -13.57
CA ALA A 172 -4.18 1.93 -12.25
C ALA A 172 -5.21 1.77 -11.12
N LEU A 173 -6.35 2.47 -11.17
CA LEU A 173 -7.42 2.37 -10.17
C LEU A 173 -8.04 0.96 -10.16
N SER A 174 -8.28 0.35 -11.32
CA SER A 174 -8.77 -1.02 -11.43
C SER A 174 -7.81 -2.00 -10.78
N PHE A 175 -6.53 -1.91 -11.14
CA PHE A 175 -5.50 -2.80 -10.60
C PHE A 175 -5.40 -2.67 -9.07
N LEU A 176 -5.43 -1.43 -8.55
CA LEU A 176 -5.44 -1.15 -7.11
C LEU A 176 -6.58 -1.86 -6.37
N TRP A 177 -7.79 -1.82 -6.90
CA TRP A 177 -8.96 -2.47 -6.30
C TRP A 177 -8.96 -4.00 -6.47
N VAL A 178 -8.41 -4.49 -7.57
CA VAL A 178 -8.38 -5.92 -7.89
C VAL A 178 -7.36 -6.68 -7.04
N ILE A 179 -6.21 -6.08 -6.75
CA ILE A 179 -5.14 -6.73 -5.95
C ILE A 179 -5.35 -6.61 -4.43
N ARG A 180 -6.18 -5.66 -3.97
CA ARG A 180 -6.59 -5.56 -2.56
C ARG A 180 -8.02 -5.05 -2.41
N HIS A 181 -8.80 -5.72 -1.56
CA HIS A 181 -10.18 -5.33 -1.27
C HIS A 181 -10.29 -3.92 -0.68
N ASN A 182 -9.34 -3.50 0.18
CA ASN A 182 -9.33 -2.16 0.78
C ASN A 182 -8.96 -1.03 -0.21
N GLY A 183 -8.42 -1.36 -1.39
CA GLY A 183 -8.15 -0.39 -2.45
C GLY A 183 -9.39 0.33 -2.97
N ILE A 184 -10.59 -0.26 -2.78
CA ILE A 184 -11.86 0.32 -3.22
C ILE A 184 -12.10 1.72 -2.63
N LEU A 185 -11.71 1.94 -1.37
CA LEU A 185 -11.93 3.22 -0.69
C LEU A 185 -11.18 4.33 -1.41
N THR A 186 -9.90 4.12 -1.71
CA THR A 186 -9.07 5.06 -2.49
C THR A 186 -9.63 5.28 -3.89
N VAL A 187 -10.16 4.24 -4.55
CA VAL A 187 -10.78 4.38 -5.88
C VAL A 187 -12.00 5.29 -5.84
N LEU A 188 -12.93 5.03 -4.92
CA LEU A 188 -14.17 5.80 -4.79
C LEU A 188 -13.87 7.26 -4.43
N THR A 189 -13.03 7.50 -3.42
CA THR A 189 -12.70 8.87 -3.02
C THR A 189 -11.93 9.62 -4.10
N THR A 190 -11.09 8.94 -4.89
CA THR A 190 -10.40 9.57 -6.02
C THR A 190 -11.40 10.01 -7.09
N ILE A 191 -12.31 9.13 -7.52
CA ILE A 191 -13.31 9.46 -8.55
C ILE A 191 -14.26 10.57 -8.06
N VAL A 192 -14.78 10.45 -6.84
CA VAL A 192 -15.67 11.46 -6.24
C VAL A 192 -14.94 12.78 -6.07
N GLY A 193 -13.71 12.76 -5.57
CA GLY A 193 -12.87 13.95 -5.47
C GLY A 193 -12.67 14.62 -6.82
N LEU A 194 -12.34 13.86 -7.86
CA LEU A 194 -12.18 14.42 -9.22
C LEU A 194 -13.47 15.07 -9.72
N LEU A 195 -14.64 14.49 -9.45
CA LEU A 195 -15.93 15.10 -9.80
C LEU A 195 -16.18 16.41 -9.05
N ILE A 196 -15.83 16.46 -7.75
CA ILE A 196 -16.01 17.66 -6.92
C ILE A 196 -15.11 18.81 -7.36
N PHE A 197 -13.82 18.54 -7.58
CA PHE A 197 -12.84 19.59 -7.89
C PHE A 197 -12.74 19.91 -9.38
N TYR A 198 -13.14 18.98 -10.26
CA TYR A 198 -13.08 19.15 -11.71
C TYR A 198 -14.38 18.76 -12.42
N PRO A 199 -15.55 19.31 -12.02
CA PRO A 199 -16.86 18.93 -12.57
C PRO A 199 -16.97 19.18 -14.08
N ARG A 200 -16.23 20.16 -14.60
CA ARG A 200 -16.14 20.43 -16.06
C ARG A 200 -15.66 19.24 -16.89
N TYR A 201 -14.98 18.26 -16.29
CA TYR A 201 -14.53 17.04 -16.97
C TYR A 201 -15.41 15.82 -16.65
N PHE A 202 -16.65 16.00 -16.18
CA PHE A 202 -17.53 14.90 -15.73
C PHE A 202 -17.69 13.77 -16.75
N LYS A 203 -17.74 14.02 -18.06
CA LYS A 203 -17.80 12.96 -19.08
C LYS A 203 -16.55 12.09 -19.09
N LYS A 204 -15.37 12.70 -18.93
CA LYS A 204 -14.09 11.99 -18.87
C LYS A 204 -13.92 11.25 -17.55
N ILE A 205 -14.40 11.83 -16.45
CA ILE A 205 -14.40 11.18 -15.14
C ILE A 205 -15.43 10.06 -15.08
N GLY A 206 -16.58 10.21 -15.74
CA GLY A 206 -17.57 9.15 -15.93
C GLY A 206 -17.00 7.99 -16.73
N LEU A 207 -16.27 8.27 -17.82
CA LEU A 207 -15.54 7.24 -18.56
C LEU A 207 -14.47 6.56 -17.69
N LEU A 208 -13.72 7.33 -16.90
CA LEU A 208 -12.77 6.78 -15.92
C LEU A 208 -13.46 5.82 -14.95
N ALA A 209 -14.60 6.23 -14.39
CA ALA A 209 -15.37 5.44 -13.43
C ALA A 209 -15.91 4.15 -14.07
N VAL A 210 -16.55 4.27 -15.25
CA VAL A 210 -17.06 3.12 -16.01
C VAL A 210 -15.93 2.15 -16.33
N LEU A 211 -14.80 2.62 -16.86
CA LEU A 211 -13.64 1.77 -17.15
C LEU A 211 -13.13 1.07 -15.89
N THR A 212 -13.02 1.82 -14.79
CA THR A 212 -12.49 1.29 -13.51
C THR A 212 -13.40 0.18 -12.97
N ILE A 213 -14.69 0.47 -12.88
CA ILE A 213 -15.72 -0.44 -12.40
C ILE A 213 -15.80 -1.66 -13.33
N PHE A 214 -15.93 -1.44 -14.63
CA PHE A 214 -16.04 -2.51 -15.62
C PHE A 214 -14.88 -3.51 -15.51
N LEU A 215 -13.64 -3.04 -15.48
CA LEU A 215 -12.47 -3.92 -15.38
C LEU A 215 -12.42 -4.67 -14.05
N ALA A 216 -12.73 -4.00 -12.93
CA ALA A 216 -12.73 -4.67 -11.63
C ALA A 216 -13.81 -5.75 -11.53
N PHE A 217 -15.02 -5.48 -12.05
CA PHE A 217 -16.12 -6.46 -12.10
C PHE A 217 -15.87 -7.57 -13.12
N LEU A 218 -15.25 -7.27 -14.26
CA LEU A 218 -14.85 -8.27 -15.26
C LEU A 218 -13.90 -9.30 -14.62
N VAL A 219 -12.93 -8.83 -13.84
CA VAL A 219 -11.99 -9.70 -13.13
C VAL A 219 -12.70 -10.49 -12.03
N LYS A 220 -13.37 -9.81 -11.09
CA LYS A 220 -13.96 -10.47 -9.90
C LYS A 220 -15.20 -11.30 -10.19
N GLY A 221 -15.89 -11.05 -11.31
CA GLY A 221 -17.11 -11.75 -11.71
C GLY A 221 -16.84 -12.80 -12.79
N PRO A 222 -17.02 -12.47 -14.09
CA PRO A 222 -16.91 -13.44 -15.18
C PRO A 222 -15.58 -14.21 -15.21
N LEU A 223 -14.45 -13.50 -15.05
CA LEU A 223 -13.13 -14.14 -15.13
C LEU A 223 -12.91 -15.11 -13.97
N TYR A 224 -13.18 -14.70 -12.73
CA TYR A 224 -13.08 -15.60 -11.57
C TYR A 224 -14.00 -16.82 -11.69
N LYS A 225 -15.23 -16.64 -12.20
CA LYS A 225 -16.16 -17.74 -12.45
C LYS A 225 -15.63 -18.70 -13.52
N ALA A 226 -15.12 -18.17 -14.64
CA ALA A 226 -14.55 -18.96 -15.72
C ALA A 226 -13.29 -19.73 -15.29
N LEU A 227 -12.54 -19.18 -14.33
CA LEU A 227 -11.34 -19.80 -13.77
C LEU A 227 -11.60 -20.63 -12.50
N HIS A 228 -12.88 -20.86 -12.15
CA HIS A 228 -13.29 -21.65 -10.99
C HIS A 228 -12.62 -21.24 -9.67
N VAL A 229 -12.44 -19.94 -9.45
CA VAL A 229 -11.89 -19.42 -8.19
C VAL A 229 -12.85 -19.76 -7.04
N GLN A 230 -12.33 -20.41 -6.00
CA GLN A 230 -13.12 -20.92 -4.87
C GLN A 230 -13.01 -20.03 -3.63
N GLY A 231 -13.92 -20.22 -2.67
CA GLY A 231 -13.89 -19.52 -1.39
C GLY A 231 -14.37 -18.07 -1.46
N ARG A 232 -14.31 -17.39 -0.30
CA ARG A 232 -14.76 -16.01 -0.15
C ARG A 232 -13.80 -15.20 0.71
N PHE A 233 -13.77 -13.90 0.46
CA PHE A 233 -13.12 -12.94 1.36
C PHE A 233 -13.82 -12.94 2.72
N TYR A 234 -13.03 -12.97 3.79
CA TYR A 234 -13.49 -13.19 5.16
C TYR A 234 -12.97 -12.12 6.14
N GLY A 235 -12.46 -10.99 5.61
CA GLY A 235 -11.75 -10.00 6.42
C GLY A 235 -12.64 -9.22 7.40
N ILE A 236 -13.94 -9.07 7.12
CA ILE A 236 -14.85 -8.31 7.99
C ILE A 236 -15.14 -9.13 9.26
N GLU A 237 -15.38 -10.43 9.11
CA GLU A 237 -15.65 -11.36 10.19
C GLU A 237 -14.45 -11.48 11.14
N MET A 238 -13.22 -11.44 10.60
CA MET A 238 -12.00 -11.36 11.39
C MET A 238 -12.02 -10.10 12.29
N ILE A 239 -12.22 -8.91 11.71
CA ILE A 239 -12.26 -7.66 12.49
C ILE A 239 -13.34 -7.73 13.59
N MET A 240 -14.55 -8.21 13.24
CA MET A 240 -15.65 -8.36 14.19
C MET A 240 -15.31 -9.34 15.32
N THR A 241 -14.63 -10.44 14.99
CA THR A 241 -14.16 -11.44 15.96
C THR A 241 -13.13 -10.84 16.92
N HIS A 242 -12.19 -10.02 16.43
CA HIS A 242 -11.20 -9.36 17.28
C HIS A 242 -11.86 -8.42 18.30
N GLN A 243 -12.85 -7.66 17.85
CA GLN A 243 -13.61 -6.74 18.68
C GLN A 243 -14.47 -7.46 19.72
N ILE A 244 -15.10 -8.59 19.37
CA ILE A 244 -15.83 -9.41 20.34
C ILE A 244 -14.86 -9.99 21.38
N GLY A 245 -13.69 -10.48 20.96
CA GLY A 245 -12.63 -10.94 21.86
C GLY A 245 -12.23 -9.87 22.87
N ALA A 246 -12.10 -8.62 22.43
CA ALA A 246 -11.80 -7.48 23.29
C ALA A 246 -12.88 -7.23 24.36
N VAL A 247 -14.16 -7.33 23.99
CA VAL A 247 -15.29 -7.15 24.91
C VAL A 247 -15.38 -8.29 25.92
N ILE A 248 -15.14 -9.53 25.50
CA ILE A 248 -15.09 -10.69 26.41
C ILE A 248 -13.96 -10.51 27.43
N ASN A 249 -12.78 -10.07 26.98
CA ASN A 249 -11.60 -9.90 27.83
C ASN A 249 -11.64 -8.63 28.69
N SER A 250 -12.57 -7.71 28.45
CA SER A 250 -12.80 -6.58 29.35
C SER A 250 -13.69 -6.95 30.56
N GLY A 251 -14.18 -8.19 30.63
CA GLY A 251 -15.11 -8.65 31.67
C GLY A 251 -16.55 -8.16 31.48
N ALA A 252 -16.90 -7.66 30.29
CA ALA A 252 -18.26 -7.21 30.02
C ALA A 252 -19.23 -8.39 29.90
N SER A 253 -20.43 -8.26 30.48
CA SER A 253 -21.44 -9.31 30.45
C SER A 253 -22.05 -9.49 29.05
N LEU A 254 -22.06 -10.73 28.57
CA LEU A 254 -22.80 -11.15 27.38
C LEU A 254 -24.21 -11.59 27.75
N LYS A 255 -25.19 -11.32 26.88
CA LYS A 255 -26.53 -11.92 27.03
C LYS A 255 -26.46 -13.43 26.81
N PRO A 256 -27.36 -14.23 27.41
CA PRO A 256 -27.36 -15.69 27.23
C PRO A 256 -27.40 -16.12 25.75
N ALA A 257 -28.24 -15.47 24.94
CA ALA A 257 -28.34 -15.75 23.50
C ALA A 257 -27.06 -15.39 22.72
N GLU A 258 -26.38 -14.29 23.10
CA GLU A 258 -25.11 -13.89 22.48
C GLU A 258 -24.01 -14.92 22.81
N LYS A 259 -23.92 -15.34 24.08
CA LYS A 259 -22.97 -16.36 24.51
C LYS A 259 -23.22 -17.71 23.81
N ALA A 260 -24.47 -18.12 23.71
CA ALA A 260 -24.86 -19.36 23.03
C ALA A 260 -24.50 -19.35 21.54
N PHE A 261 -24.68 -18.21 20.86
CA PHE A 261 -24.25 -18.05 19.47
C PHE A 261 -22.72 -18.12 19.34
N LEU A 262 -21.98 -17.39 20.18
CA LEU A 262 -20.52 -17.36 20.12
C LEU A 262 -19.86 -18.71 20.42
N GLN A 263 -20.48 -19.54 21.25
CA GLN A 263 -20.07 -20.91 21.51
C GLN A 263 -20.14 -21.81 20.27
N GLN A 264 -21.06 -21.54 19.34
CA GLN A 264 -21.15 -22.27 18.08
C GLN A 264 -20.05 -21.83 17.10
N VAL A 265 -19.67 -20.55 17.16
CA VAL A 265 -18.58 -19.98 16.35
C VAL A 265 -17.24 -20.63 16.71
N GLN A 266 -16.89 -20.64 18.00
CA GLN A 266 -15.73 -21.35 18.54
C GLN A 266 -15.82 -21.44 20.08
N PRO A 267 -15.08 -22.36 20.74
CA PRO A 267 -15.13 -22.52 22.20
C PRO A 267 -14.87 -21.21 22.96
N MET A 268 -15.58 -20.98 24.08
CA MET A 268 -15.44 -19.75 24.88
C MET A 268 -14.03 -19.57 25.44
N GLU A 269 -13.35 -20.68 25.70
CA GLU A 269 -11.99 -20.74 26.17
C GLU A 269 -11.03 -20.09 25.16
N ILE A 270 -11.26 -20.30 23.85
CA ILE A 270 -10.46 -19.65 22.79
C ILE A 270 -10.68 -18.14 22.77
N TRP A 271 -11.94 -17.70 22.91
CA TRP A 271 -12.25 -16.26 22.99
C TRP A 271 -11.54 -15.56 24.17
N GLN A 272 -11.39 -16.28 25.29
CA GLN A 272 -10.77 -15.75 26.51
C GLN A 272 -9.25 -15.83 26.47
N GLN A 273 -8.68 -16.96 26.05
CA GLN A 273 -7.24 -17.22 26.16
C GLN A 273 -6.43 -16.68 24.97
N ASN A 274 -7.04 -16.61 23.79
CA ASN A 274 -6.30 -16.28 22.57
C ASN A 274 -6.49 -14.83 22.10
N TYR A 275 -7.22 -14.01 22.86
CA TYR A 275 -7.31 -12.58 22.54
C TYR A 275 -5.96 -11.89 22.80
N ASN A 276 -5.41 -11.28 21.77
CA ASN A 276 -4.28 -10.37 21.87
C ASN A 276 -4.70 -8.98 21.35
N PRO A 277 -4.49 -7.88 22.10
CA PRO A 277 -4.97 -6.55 21.70
C PRO A 277 -4.22 -5.93 20.51
N PHE A 278 -3.12 -6.54 20.06
CA PHE A 278 -2.22 -6.05 19.02
C PHE A 278 -2.20 -6.94 17.77
N LEU A 279 -2.67 -8.20 17.87
CA LEU A 279 -2.65 -9.19 16.80
C LEU A 279 -3.88 -10.09 16.87
N ILE A 280 -4.59 -10.25 15.77
CA ILE A 280 -5.76 -11.14 15.73
C ILE A 280 -5.37 -12.62 15.62
N ASP A 281 -4.22 -12.94 15.04
CA ASP A 281 -3.88 -14.28 14.56
C ASP A 281 -4.17 -15.42 15.54
N PRO A 282 -3.77 -15.37 16.83
CA PRO A 282 -4.03 -16.48 17.76
C PRO A 282 -5.53 -16.76 17.98
N LEU A 283 -6.37 -15.74 17.85
CA LEU A 283 -7.82 -15.85 18.05
C LEU A 283 -8.52 -16.53 16.86
N ILE A 284 -7.93 -16.46 15.66
CA ILE A 284 -8.53 -16.99 14.42
C ILE A 284 -7.81 -18.25 13.97
N PHE A 285 -6.49 -18.21 13.84
CA PHE A 285 -5.65 -19.29 13.33
C PHE A 285 -5.26 -20.24 14.47
N ASN A 286 -6.29 -20.81 15.09
CA ASN A 286 -6.19 -21.81 16.14
C ASN A 286 -6.66 -23.19 15.61
N PRO A 287 -6.54 -24.28 16.39
CA PRO A 287 -6.95 -25.61 15.94
C PRO A 287 -8.43 -25.74 15.48
N HIS A 288 -9.31 -24.83 15.90
CA HIS A 288 -10.72 -24.76 15.48
C HIS A 288 -10.95 -23.86 14.25
N PHE A 289 -9.91 -23.35 13.58
CA PHE A 289 -10.04 -22.45 12.42
C PHE A 289 -11.01 -22.98 11.35
N GLN A 290 -10.94 -24.27 11.02
CA GLN A 290 -11.82 -24.86 10.00
C GLN A 290 -13.29 -24.86 10.43
N GLN A 291 -13.57 -25.14 11.71
CA GLN A 291 -14.92 -25.04 12.28
C GLN A 291 -15.41 -23.60 12.23
N TYR A 292 -14.60 -22.66 12.71
CA TYR A 292 -14.89 -21.24 12.70
C TYR A 292 -15.22 -20.72 11.28
N TYR A 293 -14.36 -21.04 10.31
CA TYR A 293 -14.51 -20.62 8.92
C TYR A 293 -15.75 -21.23 8.25
N SER A 294 -15.98 -22.52 8.45
CA SER A 294 -17.13 -23.23 7.86
C SER A 294 -18.47 -22.80 8.48
N PHE A 295 -18.52 -22.58 9.80
CA PHE A 295 -19.73 -22.16 10.52
C PHE A 295 -20.21 -20.79 10.05
N LEU A 296 -19.28 -19.85 9.91
CA LEU A 296 -19.60 -18.48 9.46
C LEU A 296 -19.67 -18.37 7.94
N TYR A 297 -19.48 -19.45 7.18
CA TYR A 297 -19.55 -19.40 5.71
C TYR A 297 -20.95 -19.04 5.17
N PRO A 298 -22.07 -19.59 5.67
CA PRO A 298 -23.41 -19.31 5.13
C PRO A 298 -23.87 -17.87 5.39
N ASP A 299 -24.52 -17.25 4.40
CA ASP A 299 -25.00 -15.86 4.48
C ASP A 299 -25.99 -15.60 5.62
N SER A 300 -26.81 -16.59 5.97
CA SER A 300 -27.75 -16.50 7.09
C SER A 300 -27.02 -16.35 8.43
N VAL A 301 -25.99 -17.16 8.65
CA VAL A 301 -25.17 -17.13 9.87
C VAL A 301 -24.35 -15.84 9.94
N GLN A 302 -23.82 -15.34 8.83
CA GLN A 302 -23.13 -14.05 8.80
C GLN A 302 -24.04 -12.90 9.22
N LYS A 303 -25.27 -12.85 8.70
CA LYS A 303 -26.25 -11.82 9.10
C LYS A 303 -26.55 -11.90 10.59
N GLU A 304 -26.62 -13.09 11.16
CA GLU A 304 -26.77 -13.28 12.59
C GLU A 304 -25.52 -12.85 13.37
N PHE A 305 -24.32 -13.22 12.92
CA PHE A 305 -23.06 -12.80 13.51
C PHE A 305 -22.91 -11.28 13.55
N ILE A 306 -23.27 -10.58 12.46
CA ILE A 306 -23.29 -9.12 12.40
C ILE A 306 -24.30 -8.54 13.42
N LYS A 307 -25.48 -9.14 13.57
CA LYS A 307 -26.47 -8.71 14.57
C LYS A 307 -25.95 -8.89 15.99
N VAL A 308 -25.34 -10.04 16.29
CA VAL A 308 -24.72 -10.36 17.59
C VAL A 308 -23.58 -9.39 17.88
N TRP A 309 -22.65 -9.24 16.93
CA TRP A 309 -21.56 -8.27 16.99
C TRP A 309 -22.08 -6.87 17.29
N PHE A 310 -23.04 -6.36 16.50
CA PHE A 310 -23.60 -5.02 16.68
C PHE A 310 -24.27 -4.87 18.05
N GLY A 311 -24.99 -5.91 18.49
CA GLY A 311 -25.59 -6.00 19.82
C GLY A 311 -24.56 -5.82 20.93
N ILE A 312 -23.43 -6.52 20.84
CA ILE A 312 -22.33 -6.48 21.81
C ILE A 312 -21.59 -5.14 21.77
N VAL A 313 -21.10 -4.72 20.61
CA VAL A 313 -20.19 -3.56 20.51
C VAL A 313 -20.88 -2.23 20.83
N LYS A 314 -22.15 -2.05 20.46
CA LYS A 314 -22.87 -0.79 20.74
C LYS A 314 -23.05 -0.52 22.24
N ARG A 315 -22.98 -1.58 23.07
CA ARG A 315 -23.02 -1.49 24.54
C ARG A 315 -21.64 -1.33 25.17
N ASN A 316 -20.56 -1.46 24.39
CA ASN A 316 -19.18 -1.55 24.86
C ASN A 316 -18.23 -0.62 24.08
N ILE A 317 -18.73 0.53 23.61
CA ILE A 317 -17.97 1.49 22.80
C ILE A 317 -16.62 1.89 23.42
N PRO A 318 -16.49 2.17 24.74
CA PRO A 318 -15.20 2.51 25.33
C PRO A 318 -14.16 1.38 25.22
N VAL A 319 -14.60 0.12 25.32
CA VAL A 319 -13.73 -1.05 25.16
C VAL A 319 -13.26 -1.14 23.70
N LEU A 320 -14.17 -0.93 22.75
CA LEU A 320 -13.86 -0.93 21.34
C LEU A 320 -12.84 0.16 20.97
N LEU A 321 -12.99 1.38 21.50
CA LEU A 321 -12.04 2.47 21.25
C LEU A 321 -10.65 2.16 21.81
N LYS A 322 -10.56 1.59 23.02
CA LYS A 322 -9.28 1.15 23.61
C LYS A 322 -8.65 0.02 22.79
N HIS A 323 -9.45 -0.95 22.35
CA HIS A 323 -9.00 -2.03 21.47
C HIS A 323 -8.46 -1.48 20.14
N GLN A 324 -9.21 -0.59 19.49
CA GLN A 324 -8.82 0.00 18.22
C GLN A 324 -7.53 0.81 18.36
N ALA A 325 -7.38 1.60 19.43
CA ALA A 325 -6.15 2.35 19.69
C ALA A 325 -4.93 1.43 19.85
N LYS A 326 -5.09 0.26 20.49
CA LYS A 326 -4.01 -0.73 20.65
C LYS A 326 -3.65 -1.40 19.32
N VAL A 327 -4.62 -1.99 18.61
CA VAL A 327 -4.32 -2.71 17.36
C VAL A 327 -3.78 -1.80 16.25
N THR A 328 -4.07 -0.50 16.32
CA THR A 328 -3.59 0.53 15.39
C THR A 328 -2.36 1.29 15.88
N ASP A 329 -1.67 0.82 16.92
CA ASP A 329 -0.50 1.47 17.51
C ASP A 329 0.54 1.91 16.45
N LEU A 330 0.87 1.05 15.47
CA LEU A 330 1.74 1.38 14.33
C LEU A 330 1.36 2.60 13.50
N VAL A 331 0.09 3.02 13.53
CA VAL A 331 -0.44 4.14 12.74
C VAL A 331 -0.11 5.48 13.41
N TRP A 332 -0.12 5.53 14.73
CA TRP A 332 -0.11 6.79 15.50
C TRP A 332 0.98 6.88 16.58
N ASP A 333 1.50 5.78 17.11
CA ASP A 333 2.62 5.86 18.05
C ASP A 333 3.96 5.83 17.29
N ILE A 334 4.81 6.84 17.47
CA ILE A 334 6.17 6.89 16.89
C ILE A 334 7.12 5.95 17.66
N GLY A 335 6.81 5.65 18.92
CA GLY A 335 7.47 4.65 19.72
C GLY A 335 6.93 3.24 19.44
N LEU A 336 7.07 2.38 20.44
CA LEU A 336 6.46 1.05 20.46
C LEU A 336 5.88 0.87 21.85
N GLN A 337 4.56 0.67 21.94
CA GLN A 337 3.92 0.37 23.21
C GLN A 337 4.42 -0.94 23.83
N GLN A 338 4.30 -1.05 25.15
CA GLN A 338 4.55 -2.31 25.85
C GLN A 338 3.62 -3.40 25.31
N ASP A 339 4.17 -4.59 25.06
CA ASP A 339 3.51 -5.77 24.48
C ASP A 339 3.00 -5.61 23.03
N SER A 340 3.15 -4.42 22.45
CA SER A 340 2.96 -4.18 21.02
C SER A 340 4.10 -4.82 20.22
N TYR A 341 3.84 -5.08 18.95
CA TYR A 341 4.87 -5.56 18.03
C TYR A 341 4.84 -4.75 16.74
N ASN A 342 5.94 -4.78 16.00
CA ASN A 342 6.09 -4.06 14.74
C ASN A 342 6.72 -5.00 13.74
N TYR A 343 5.91 -5.70 12.94
CA TYR A 343 6.44 -6.62 11.94
C TYR A 343 6.83 -5.86 10.68
N SER A 344 8.14 -5.55 10.60
CA SER A 344 8.69 -4.64 9.61
C SER A 344 9.26 -5.33 8.38
N VAL A 345 10.01 -6.41 8.54
CA VAL A 345 10.64 -7.14 7.44
C VAL A 345 10.57 -8.64 7.71
N HIS A 346 10.64 -9.43 6.64
CA HIS A 346 10.62 -10.88 6.71
C HIS A 346 11.81 -11.46 5.92
N PRO A 347 13.03 -11.44 6.48
CA PRO A 347 14.27 -11.71 5.76
C PRO A 347 14.53 -13.21 5.55
N LEU A 348 13.50 -13.98 5.20
CA LEU A 348 13.55 -15.43 5.01
C LEU A 348 12.41 -15.92 4.10
N ILE A 349 12.43 -17.22 3.82
CA ILE A 349 11.30 -17.98 3.28
C ILE A 349 10.81 -18.89 4.40
N ASP A 350 9.54 -18.76 4.77
CA ASP A 350 8.93 -19.60 5.81
C ASP A 350 8.97 -21.09 5.41
N PRO A 351 9.04 -22.02 6.38
CA PRO A 351 8.97 -23.44 6.10
C PRO A 351 7.74 -23.80 5.27
N ASN A 352 7.94 -24.60 4.22
CA ASN A 352 6.88 -24.93 3.28
C ASN A 352 7.08 -26.32 2.65
N ASP A 353 5.97 -26.85 2.16
CA ASP A 353 5.83 -28.11 1.42
C ASP A 353 6.12 -27.97 -0.08
N LEU A 354 6.40 -26.76 -0.58
CA LEU A 354 6.72 -26.48 -1.99
C LEU A 354 8.22 -26.62 -2.30
N GLY A 355 9.05 -26.93 -1.29
CA GLY A 355 10.51 -27.04 -1.43
C GLY A 355 11.23 -25.70 -1.61
N LEU A 356 10.53 -24.57 -1.44
CA LEU A 356 11.12 -23.24 -1.57
C LEU A 356 12.04 -22.96 -0.39
N LYS A 357 13.29 -22.59 -0.68
CA LYS A 357 14.31 -22.24 0.31
C LYS A 357 15.14 -21.08 -0.19
N THR A 358 15.62 -20.24 0.72
CA THR A 358 16.56 -19.17 0.36
C THR A 358 17.89 -19.79 -0.09
N GLN A 359 18.32 -19.45 -1.30
CA GLN A 359 19.59 -19.82 -1.91
C GLN A 359 20.42 -18.54 -2.10
N SER A 360 21.09 -18.09 -1.04
CA SER A 360 21.80 -16.81 -1.04
C SER A 360 23.06 -16.86 -1.91
N PHE A 361 23.18 -15.94 -2.86
CA PHE A 361 24.43 -15.71 -3.60
C PHE A 361 25.41 -14.80 -2.84
N LEU A 362 24.93 -14.06 -1.84
CA LEU A 362 25.71 -13.14 -1.02
C LEU A 362 25.49 -13.41 0.48
N PRO A 363 25.96 -14.55 1.02
CA PRO A 363 25.64 -14.98 2.38
C PRO A 363 26.14 -14.00 3.46
N GLY A 364 27.32 -13.38 3.27
CA GLY A 364 27.82 -12.36 4.20
C GLY A 364 26.93 -11.13 4.27
N PHE A 365 26.45 -10.65 3.11
CA PHE A 365 25.53 -9.51 3.06
C PHE A 365 24.14 -9.88 3.58
N LYS A 366 23.65 -11.09 3.29
CA LYS A 366 22.42 -11.64 3.89
C LYS A 366 22.50 -11.61 5.41
N ASN A 367 23.61 -12.08 5.99
CA ASN A 367 23.78 -12.08 7.44
C ASN A 367 23.71 -10.66 8.03
N LEU A 368 24.34 -9.67 7.39
CA LEU A 368 24.20 -8.26 7.79
C LEU A 368 22.73 -7.81 7.76
N LEU A 369 22.02 -8.09 6.67
CA LEU A 369 20.63 -7.69 6.50
C LEU A 369 19.69 -8.36 7.51
N VAL A 370 19.84 -9.65 7.78
CA VAL A 370 19.01 -10.34 8.79
C VAL A 370 19.14 -9.71 10.18
N HIS A 371 20.33 -9.19 10.54
CA HIS A 371 20.57 -8.57 11.85
C HIS A 371 20.28 -7.07 11.89
N PHE A 372 20.20 -6.40 10.73
CA PHE A 372 19.98 -4.96 10.64
C PHE A 372 18.71 -4.48 11.36
N PRO A 373 17.52 -5.12 11.20
CA PRO A 373 16.33 -4.73 11.94
C PRO A 373 16.55 -4.78 13.45
N ASN A 374 17.19 -5.83 13.98
CA ASN A 374 17.46 -5.97 15.41
C ASN A 374 18.34 -4.84 15.93
N TYR A 375 19.34 -4.42 15.15
CA TYR A 375 20.14 -3.23 15.48
C TYR A 375 19.24 -1.98 15.52
N VAL A 376 18.38 -1.77 14.52
CA VAL A 376 17.47 -0.63 14.45
C VAL A 376 16.49 -0.61 15.63
N TYR A 377 15.89 -1.74 16.02
CA TYR A 377 14.96 -1.83 17.15
C TYR A 377 15.60 -1.39 18.48
N ARG A 378 16.91 -1.56 18.64
CA ARG A 378 17.65 -1.11 19.84
C ARG A 378 17.86 0.40 19.88
N HIS A 379 17.69 1.10 18.75
CA HIS A 379 17.95 2.53 18.63
C HIS A 379 16.65 3.29 18.32
N LYS A 380 16.03 3.88 19.34
CA LYS A 380 14.70 4.54 19.23
C LYS A 380 14.58 5.51 18.05
N PHE A 381 15.59 6.35 17.83
CA PHE A 381 15.60 7.30 16.72
C PHE A 381 15.62 6.61 15.35
N LEU A 382 16.51 5.62 15.18
CA LEU A 382 16.60 4.86 13.93
C LEU A 382 15.33 4.05 13.67
N PHE A 383 14.76 3.44 14.72
CA PHE A 383 13.49 2.73 14.63
C PHE A 383 12.35 3.64 14.14
N ALA A 384 12.16 4.78 14.80
CA ALA A 384 11.17 5.78 14.42
C ALA A 384 11.35 6.24 12.97
N LEU A 385 12.59 6.47 12.53
CA LEU A 385 12.88 6.98 11.20
C LEU A 385 12.79 5.91 10.09
N THR A 386 13.05 4.63 10.38
CA THR A 386 13.24 3.63 9.31
C THR A 386 12.19 2.52 9.28
N LEU A 387 11.67 2.09 10.43
CA LEU A 387 10.77 0.94 10.53
C LEU A 387 9.39 1.28 11.10
N ARG A 388 9.16 2.55 11.47
CA ARG A 388 7.88 2.97 12.07
C ARG A 388 7.03 3.82 11.13
N PRO A 389 5.83 3.34 10.74
CA PRO A 389 4.95 4.08 9.83
C PRO A 389 4.42 5.40 10.38
N ALA A 390 4.12 5.49 11.68
CA ALA A 390 3.57 6.68 12.32
C ALA A 390 4.36 7.96 11.99
N THR A 391 5.70 7.89 11.97
CA THR A 391 6.58 9.00 11.57
C THR A 391 6.23 9.54 10.18
N TYR A 392 6.01 8.65 9.21
CA TYR A 392 5.69 8.99 7.84
C TYR A 392 4.23 9.43 7.68
N VAL A 393 3.32 8.91 8.52
CA VAL A 393 1.93 9.37 8.62
C VAL A 393 1.89 10.83 9.06
N TYR A 394 2.53 11.17 10.19
CA TYR A 394 2.60 12.54 10.69
C TYR A 394 3.32 13.48 9.74
N ALA A 395 4.51 13.09 9.26
CA ALA A 395 5.25 13.91 8.30
C ALA A 395 4.43 14.16 7.03
N GLY A 396 3.71 13.14 6.53
CA GLY A 396 2.84 13.30 5.37
C GLY A 396 1.70 14.30 5.61
N PHE A 397 1.02 14.22 6.75
CA PHE A 397 -0.03 15.19 7.11
C PHE A 397 0.51 16.61 7.27
N ILE A 398 1.66 16.77 7.94
CA ILE A 398 2.31 18.08 8.11
C ILE A 398 2.68 18.66 6.75
N LEU A 399 3.32 17.87 5.87
CA LEU A 399 3.72 18.32 4.54
C LEU A 399 2.52 18.70 3.67
N LEU A 400 1.43 17.92 3.70
CA LEU A 400 0.18 18.26 3.01
C LEU A 400 -0.42 19.56 3.54
N GLY A 401 -0.40 19.76 4.86
CA GLY A 401 -0.82 21.01 5.50
C GLY A 401 0.02 22.21 5.05
N LEU A 402 1.34 22.06 4.96
CA LEU A 402 2.26 23.09 4.46
C LEU A 402 2.03 23.37 2.97
N ILE A 403 1.87 22.34 2.14
CA ILE A 403 1.54 22.50 0.71
C ILE A 403 0.24 23.29 0.57
N PHE A 404 -0.79 22.95 1.34
CA PHE A 404 -2.05 23.70 1.35
C PHE A 404 -1.84 25.14 1.83
N TRP A 405 -1.07 25.36 2.90
CA TRP A 405 -0.78 26.68 3.44
C TRP A 405 -0.11 27.61 2.42
N PHE A 406 0.91 27.13 1.72
CA PHE A 406 1.66 27.92 0.76
C PHE A 406 0.93 28.09 -0.59
N THR A 407 0.13 27.11 -1.01
CA THR A 407 -0.58 27.20 -2.30
C THR A 407 -1.96 27.82 -2.21
N ARG A 408 -2.64 27.69 -1.05
CA ARG A 408 -4.06 28.01 -0.83
C ARG A 408 -5.02 27.35 -1.82
N LYS A 409 -4.56 26.30 -2.52
CA LYS A 409 -5.35 25.56 -3.52
C LYS A 409 -6.14 24.46 -2.83
N LYS A 410 -7.47 24.55 -2.90
CA LYS A 410 -8.37 23.50 -2.37
C LYS A 410 -8.19 22.15 -3.06
N GLU A 411 -7.72 22.16 -4.31
CA GLU A 411 -7.46 20.96 -5.12
C GLU A 411 -6.35 20.09 -4.53
N ILE A 412 -5.51 20.62 -3.62
CA ILE A 412 -4.52 19.83 -2.87
C ILE A 412 -5.17 18.70 -2.07
N VAL A 413 -6.45 18.84 -1.69
CA VAL A 413 -7.22 17.74 -1.07
C VAL A 413 -7.17 16.48 -1.93
N LEU A 414 -7.14 16.57 -3.26
CA LEU A 414 -7.00 15.40 -4.14
C LEU A 414 -5.69 14.64 -3.93
N LEU A 415 -4.60 15.33 -3.58
CA LEU A 415 -3.32 14.71 -3.24
C LEU A 415 -3.35 14.05 -1.87
N ALA A 416 -4.14 14.62 -0.94
CA ALA A 416 -4.33 14.09 0.40
C ALA A 416 -5.28 12.88 0.44
N LEU A 417 -6.29 12.81 -0.44
CA LEU A 417 -7.34 11.80 -0.40
C LEU A 417 -6.81 10.35 -0.41
N PRO A 418 -5.90 9.94 -1.33
CA PRO A 418 -5.30 8.63 -1.24
C PRO A 418 -4.64 8.40 0.12
N PHE A 419 -3.73 9.29 0.53
CA PHE A 419 -3.03 9.17 1.81
C PHE A 419 -3.97 9.03 3.01
N ILE A 420 -5.01 9.86 3.09
CA ILE A 420 -6.05 9.80 4.14
C ILE A 420 -6.80 8.47 4.09
N THR A 421 -7.26 8.04 2.91
CA THR A 421 -8.03 6.80 2.79
C THR A 421 -7.21 5.56 3.09
N LEU A 422 -5.92 5.56 2.76
CA LEU A 422 -5.01 4.50 3.15
C LEU A 422 -4.88 4.44 4.67
N VAL A 423 -4.52 5.55 5.32
CA VAL A 423 -4.31 5.62 6.77
C VAL A 423 -5.59 5.27 7.51
N PHE A 424 -6.72 5.86 7.12
CA PHE A 424 -8.03 5.60 7.72
C PHE A 424 -8.52 4.17 7.46
N GLY A 425 -8.33 3.67 6.25
CA GLY A 425 -8.68 2.29 5.89
C GLY A 425 -7.90 1.28 6.73
N VAL A 426 -6.59 1.48 6.88
CA VAL A 426 -5.75 0.66 7.77
C VAL A 426 -6.20 0.83 9.22
N PHE A 427 -6.44 2.05 9.68
CA PHE A 427 -6.89 2.31 11.04
C PHE A 427 -8.18 1.55 11.39
N ILE A 428 -9.11 1.37 10.45
CA ILE A 428 -10.34 0.60 10.69
C ILE A 428 -10.12 -0.90 10.57
N THR A 429 -9.32 -1.34 9.60
CA THR A 429 -9.33 -2.74 9.12
C THR A 429 -8.10 -3.56 9.47
N ILE A 430 -7.14 -2.99 10.20
CA ILE A 430 -5.88 -3.67 10.48
C ILE A 430 -6.08 -4.92 11.35
N PRO A 431 -5.67 -6.11 10.87
CA PRO A 431 -5.73 -7.33 11.67
C PRO A 431 -4.51 -7.52 12.57
N ALA A 432 -3.40 -6.85 12.21
CA ALA A 432 -2.06 -7.18 12.65
C ALA A 432 -1.12 -5.99 12.41
N GLN A 433 -0.16 -5.73 13.29
CA GLN A 433 0.77 -4.60 13.18
C GLN A 433 1.91 -4.84 12.19
N HIS A 434 1.56 -5.00 10.92
CA HIS A 434 2.51 -5.20 9.84
C HIS A 434 2.76 -3.87 9.12
N VAL A 435 4.03 -3.43 9.11
CA VAL A 435 4.46 -2.15 8.51
C VAL A 435 4.08 -2.09 7.02
N ARG A 436 4.06 -3.24 6.32
CA ARG A 436 3.71 -3.34 4.89
C ARG A 436 2.36 -2.69 4.54
N TYR A 437 1.40 -2.66 5.47
CA TYR A 437 0.08 -2.06 5.23
C TYR A 437 0.12 -0.54 5.03
N LEU A 438 1.13 0.12 5.61
CA LEU A 438 1.38 1.55 5.49
C LEU A 438 2.63 1.87 4.66
N TYR A 439 3.18 0.89 3.94
CA TYR A 439 4.32 1.12 3.06
C TYR A 439 4.11 2.27 2.05
N PRO A 440 2.91 2.50 1.46
CA PRO A 440 2.73 3.65 0.58
C PRO A 440 3.03 4.98 1.28
N CYS A 441 2.84 5.12 2.60
CA CYS A 441 3.22 6.34 3.32
C CYS A 441 4.73 6.63 3.23
N PHE A 442 5.58 5.60 3.29
CA PHE A 442 7.03 5.74 3.13
C PHE A 442 7.40 6.23 1.71
N LEU A 443 6.61 5.86 0.71
CA LEU A 443 6.83 6.26 -0.68
C LEU A 443 6.28 7.66 -0.99
N LEU A 444 5.10 8.00 -0.46
CA LEU A 444 4.42 9.26 -0.78
C LEU A 444 4.99 10.46 -0.02
N THR A 445 5.39 10.29 1.24
CA THR A 445 5.88 11.39 2.08
C THR A 445 7.10 12.11 1.49
N PRO A 446 8.13 11.43 0.96
CA PRO A 446 9.22 12.09 0.22
C PRO A 446 8.75 12.87 -1.01
N PHE A 447 7.75 12.37 -1.73
CA PHE A 447 7.16 13.08 -2.87
C PHE A 447 6.42 14.36 -2.44
N PHE A 448 5.72 14.35 -1.30
CA PHE A 448 5.14 15.57 -0.73
C PHE A 448 6.24 16.59 -0.39
N ALA A 449 7.34 16.15 0.23
CA ALA A 449 8.47 17.01 0.56
C ALA A 449 9.09 17.62 -0.71
N ALA A 450 9.34 16.81 -1.74
CA ALA A 450 9.87 17.28 -3.02
C ALA A 450 8.92 18.29 -3.70
N TYR A 451 7.61 18.06 -3.63
CA TYR A 451 6.63 19.00 -4.17
C TYR A 451 6.58 20.32 -3.39
N LEU A 452 6.70 20.27 -2.06
CA LEU A 452 6.80 21.47 -1.22
C LEU A 452 8.05 22.30 -1.57
N VAL A 453 9.20 21.66 -1.79
CA VAL A 453 10.44 22.33 -2.23
C VAL A 453 10.21 23.09 -3.55
N ILE A 454 9.51 22.49 -4.51
CA ILE A 454 9.15 23.16 -5.77
C ILE A 454 8.30 24.41 -5.50
N ILE A 455 7.30 24.32 -4.64
CA ILE A 455 6.40 25.43 -4.30
C ILE A 455 7.18 26.59 -3.67
N LEU A 456 8.03 26.29 -2.68
CA LEU A 456 8.84 27.30 -1.97
C LEU A 456 9.81 28.01 -2.93
N LYS A 457 10.47 27.25 -3.81
CA LYS A 457 11.37 27.81 -4.82
C LYS A 457 10.63 28.78 -5.76
N LYS A 458 9.44 28.40 -6.24
CA LYS A 458 8.63 29.26 -7.11
C LYS A 458 8.23 30.56 -6.40
N GLN A 459 7.85 30.50 -5.11
CA GLN A 459 7.52 31.68 -4.33
C GLN A 459 8.71 32.62 -4.11
N GLN A 460 9.89 32.07 -3.80
CA GLN A 460 11.11 32.87 -3.66
C GLN A 460 11.44 33.61 -4.96
N GLN A 461 11.32 32.93 -6.11
CA GLN A 461 11.53 33.55 -7.42
C GLN A 461 10.53 34.66 -7.71
N SER A 462 9.25 34.47 -7.39
CA SER A 462 8.24 35.52 -7.53
C SER A 462 8.56 36.72 -6.64
N ASN A 463 8.88 36.52 -5.37
CA ASN A 463 9.18 37.61 -4.43
C ASN A 463 10.42 38.42 -4.85
N MET A 464 11.46 37.77 -5.39
CA MET A 464 12.64 38.48 -5.93
C MET A 464 12.29 39.35 -7.14
N LEU A 465 11.41 38.89 -8.03
CA LEU A 465 10.96 39.67 -9.18
C LEU A 465 10.16 40.92 -8.77
N PHE A 466 9.34 40.83 -7.71
CA PHE A 466 8.58 41.96 -7.19
C PHE A 466 9.43 42.97 -6.41
N ASN A 467 10.54 42.54 -5.79
CA ASN A 467 11.40 43.40 -4.96
C ASN A 467 12.63 43.97 -5.69
N THR A 468 12.73 43.80 -7.01
CA THR A 468 13.81 44.44 -7.79
C THR A 468 13.38 45.89 -8.09
N PRO A 469 14.00 46.92 -7.49
CA PRO A 469 13.65 48.30 -7.81
C PRO A 469 13.89 48.53 -9.30
N ALA A 470 12.88 49.04 -10.00
CA ALA A 470 13.04 49.49 -11.38
C ALA A 470 14.23 50.44 -11.41
N LYS A 471 15.33 50.04 -12.06
CA LYS A 471 16.40 50.98 -12.40
C LYS A 471 15.73 52.10 -13.19
N GLN A 472 15.52 53.25 -12.55
CA GLN A 472 15.24 54.50 -13.21
C GLN A 472 16.43 54.75 -14.12
N SER A 473 16.27 54.44 -15.42
CA SER A 473 17.14 54.96 -16.45
C SER A 473 16.87 56.46 -16.54
N ALA A 474 17.77 57.23 -15.93
CA ALA A 474 17.94 58.65 -16.20
C ALA A 474 18.48 58.85 -17.63
#